data_AF-A0A4Q6CDF8-F1
#
_entry.id   AF-A0A4Q6CDF8-F1
#
_cell.length_a   1.000
_cell.length_b   1.000
_cell.length_c   1.000
_cell.angle_alpha   90.00
_cell.angle_beta   90.00
_cell.angle_gamma   90.00
#
_symmetry.space_group_name_H-M   'P 1'
#
loop_
_entity.id
_entity.type
_entity.pdbx_description
1 polymer ?
#
loop_
_entity_poly.entity_id
_entity_poly.type
_entity_poly.pdbx_seq_one_letter_code
_entity_poly.pdbx_strand_id
1 'polypeptide(L)'
;MLALSLILVPLLIGGCASAASNVDSVASQCYGDNSKPMYGYDENHALNSCDQAFIDDVSRQTGGHPEAGANSVRAIGYSALENDPSTAIKRFNQAWLLDRNDPETFRAFSAWETKMGNIEKADQFRDRARRLQKLY
;
A
#
# COMPACT_ATOMS: atom_id res chain seq x y z
N MET A 1 -10.11 -51.13 3.91
CA MET A 1 -9.61 -50.95 2.54
C MET A 1 -10.80 -50.81 1.60
N LEU A 2 -11.00 -49.63 1.03
CA LEU A 2 -11.75 -49.39 -0.20
C LEU A 2 -11.32 -48.02 -0.73
N ALA A 3 -11.28 -47.93 -2.06
CA ALA A 3 -10.27 -47.21 -2.81
C ALA A 3 -10.44 -45.69 -2.89
N LEU A 4 -9.27 -45.07 -3.03
CA LEU A 4 -8.98 -43.73 -3.50
C LEU A 4 -9.65 -43.47 -4.86
N SER A 5 -10.42 -42.40 -4.97
CA SER A 5 -10.82 -41.83 -6.25
C SER A 5 -10.48 -40.34 -6.26
N LEU A 6 -9.26 -40.03 -6.70
CA LEU A 6 -8.85 -38.71 -7.16
C LEU A 6 -9.78 -38.31 -8.32
N ILE A 7 -10.65 -37.33 -8.13
CA ILE A 7 -11.33 -36.67 -9.24
C ILE A 7 -10.41 -35.56 -9.72
N LEU A 8 -9.68 -35.90 -10.78
CA LEU A 8 -8.93 -34.98 -11.64
C LEU A 8 -9.94 -34.01 -12.28
N VAL A 9 -9.94 -32.74 -11.86
CA VAL A 9 -10.70 -31.69 -12.55
C VAL A 9 -9.99 -31.44 -13.89
N PRO A 10 -10.65 -31.65 -15.03
CA PRO A 10 -10.03 -31.44 -16.33
C PRO A 10 -9.74 -29.96 -16.56
N LEU A 11 -8.47 -29.71 -16.84
CA LEU A 11 -7.91 -28.47 -17.36
C LEU A 11 -8.58 -28.15 -18.71
N LEU A 12 -9.61 -27.32 -18.70
CA LEU A 12 -10.20 -26.78 -19.92
C LEU A 12 -9.31 -25.63 -20.43
N ILE A 13 -8.36 -26.00 -21.28
CA ILE A 13 -7.66 -25.09 -22.19
C ILE A 13 -8.66 -24.72 -23.30
N GLY A 14 -9.52 -23.75 -23.00
CA GLY A 14 -10.31 -23.04 -23.99
C GLY A 14 -9.55 -21.80 -24.45
N GLY A 15 -8.99 -21.86 -25.65
CA GLY A 15 -8.30 -20.74 -26.26
C GLY A 15 -9.24 -19.57 -26.58
N CYS A 16 -8.96 -18.42 -25.97
CA CYS A 16 -8.92 -17.17 -26.71
C CYS A 16 -7.48 -16.66 -26.63
N ALA A 17 -6.76 -16.72 -27.75
CA ALA A 17 -5.53 -15.96 -27.91
C ALA A 17 -5.92 -14.47 -27.91
N SER A 18 -5.77 -13.81 -26.77
CA SER A 18 -5.93 -12.35 -26.64
C SER A 18 -5.08 -11.86 -25.46
N ALA A 19 -4.00 -11.13 -25.78
CA ALA A 19 -3.24 -10.24 -24.90
C ALA A 19 -2.58 -10.82 -23.62
N ALA A 20 -1.72 -11.84 -23.75
CA ALA A 20 -0.85 -12.29 -22.65
C ALA A 20 0.49 -11.52 -22.53
N SER A 21 0.70 -10.44 -23.29
CA SER A 21 1.97 -9.70 -23.33
C SER A 21 1.96 -8.34 -22.61
N ASN A 22 0.84 -7.92 -22.02
CA ASN A 22 0.69 -6.60 -21.41
C ASN A 22 0.54 -6.62 -19.88
N VAL A 23 0.43 -7.79 -19.25
CA VAL A 23 0.22 -7.86 -17.79
C VAL A 23 1.52 -7.55 -17.03
N ASP A 24 2.66 -8.03 -17.54
CA ASP A 24 3.98 -7.76 -16.95
C ASP A 24 4.44 -6.30 -17.15
N SER A 25 4.05 -5.67 -18.27
CA SER A 25 4.40 -4.27 -18.55
C SER A 25 3.58 -3.29 -17.71
N VAL A 26 2.29 -3.57 -17.46
CA VAL A 26 1.43 -2.72 -16.61
C VAL A 26 1.85 -2.81 -15.14
N ALA A 27 2.18 -4.01 -14.64
CA ALA A 27 2.72 -4.15 -13.28
C ALA A 27 4.06 -3.42 -13.13
N SER A 28 5.01 -3.62 -14.06
CA SER A 28 6.30 -2.91 -14.07
C SER A 28 6.14 -1.37 -14.12
N GLN A 29 5.10 -0.88 -14.80
CA GLN A 29 4.83 0.55 -14.95
C GLN A 29 4.23 1.21 -13.69
N CYS A 30 3.59 0.43 -12.81
CA CYS A 30 3.01 0.91 -11.55
C CYS A 30 4.02 1.01 -10.39
N TYR A 31 5.05 0.17 -10.41
CA TYR A 31 5.89 -0.08 -9.23
C TYR A 31 7.30 0.48 -9.43
N GLY A 32 7.40 1.81 -9.41
CA GLY A 32 8.66 2.47 -9.04
C GLY A 32 9.10 2.07 -7.61
N ASP A 33 10.25 2.56 -7.17
CA ASP A 33 10.72 2.28 -5.80
C ASP A 33 9.75 2.84 -4.76
N ASN A 34 9.04 1.94 -4.10
CA ASN A 34 8.05 2.22 -3.06
C ASN A 34 8.49 1.84 -1.66
N SER A 35 9.80 1.63 -1.50
CA SER A 35 10.41 1.20 -0.24
C SER A 35 10.66 2.35 0.74
N LYS A 36 10.27 3.59 0.39
CA LYS A 36 10.45 4.79 1.21
C LYS A 36 9.12 5.48 1.47
N PRO A 37 8.97 6.17 2.61
CA PRO A 37 7.82 7.04 2.86
C PRO A 37 7.59 8.01 1.72
N MET A 38 6.32 8.17 1.32
CA MET A 38 5.91 9.06 0.23
C MET A 38 6.74 8.83 -1.05
N TYR A 39 7.19 7.58 -1.25
CA TYR A 39 8.02 7.09 -2.36
C TYR A 39 9.34 7.84 -2.60
N GLY A 40 9.90 8.45 -1.55
CA GLY A 40 11.14 9.22 -1.66
C GLY A 40 11.19 10.48 -0.80
N TYR A 41 10.33 10.58 0.20
CA TYR A 41 10.15 11.76 1.06
C TYR A 41 9.63 13.00 0.31
N ASP A 42 8.92 12.79 -0.79
CA ASP A 42 8.33 13.88 -1.58
C ASP A 42 6.84 14.03 -1.29
N GLU A 43 6.47 15.07 -0.53
CA GLU A 43 5.06 15.40 -0.28
C GLU A 43 4.30 15.74 -1.58
N ASN A 44 5.03 16.12 -2.63
CA ASN A 44 4.49 16.45 -3.95
C ASN A 44 4.57 15.29 -4.94
N HIS A 45 4.83 14.05 -4.48
CA HIS A 45 4.93 12.89 -5.36
C HIS A 45 3.73 12.85 -6.32
N ALA A 46 4.06 12.86 -7.61
CA ALA A 46 3.09 12.90 -8.69
C ALA A 46 2.37 11.55 -8.79
N LEU A 47 1.04 11.59 -8.75
CA LEU A 47 0.22 10.38 -8.91
C LEU A 47 0.41 9.81 -10.31
N ASN A 48 0.77 8.54 -10.39
CA ASN A 48 0.68 7.80 -11.65
C ASN A 48 -0.71 7.17 -11.81
N SER A 49 -0.96 6.52 -12.96
CA SER A 49 -2.25 5.89 -13.24
C SER A 49 -2.64 4.79 -12.25
N CYS A 50 -1.67 4.15 -11.60
CA CYS A 50 -1.89 3.08 -10.65
C CYS A 50 -2.19 3.61 -9.24
N ASP A 51 -1.53 4.71 -8.85
CA ASP A 51 -1.89 5.45 -7.64
C ASP A 51 -3.35 5.93 -7.75
N GLN A 52 -3.73 6.50 -8.90
CA GLN A 52 -5.10 6.95 -9.15
C GLN A 52 -6.09 5.78 -9.15
N ALA A 53 -5.77 4.67 -9.83
CA ALA A 53 -6.64 3.50 -9.84
C ALA A 53 -6.86 2.91 -8.43
N PHE A 54 -5.82 2.92 -7.58
CA PHE A 54 -5.94 2.51 -6.19
C PHE A 54 -6.86 3.45 -5.39
N ILE A 55 -6.68 4.77 -5.53
CA ILE A 55 -7.53 5.77 -4.87
C ILE A 55 -8.99 5.60 -5.29
N ASP A 56 -9.25 5.47 -6.59
CA ASP A 56 -10.60 5.32 -7.15
C ASP A 56 -11.27 4.02 -6.65
N ASP A 57 -10.51 2.93 -6.60
CA ASP A 57 -11.00 1.64 -6.11
C ASP A 57 -11.37 1.68 -4.63
N VAL A 58 -10.53 2.27 -3.79
CA VAL A 58 -10.81 2.44 -2.36
C VAL A 58 -11.99 3.39 -2.14
N SER A 59 -12.04 4.51 -2.87
CA SER A 59 -13.16 5.45 -2.81
C SER A 59 -14.49 4.75 -3.14
N ARG A 60 -14.50 3.94 -4.20
CA ARG A 60 -15.67 3.13 -4.59
C ARG A 60 -16.06 2.13 -3.51
N GLN A 61 -15.11 1.41 -2.92
CA GLN A 61 -15.37 0.38 -1.89
C GLN A 61 -15.85 0.98 -0.57
N THR A 62 -15.41 2.19 -0.24
CA THR A 62 -15.74 2.88 1.02
C THR A 62 -16.94 3.82 0.88
N GLY A 63 -17.48 4.00 -0.33
CA GLY A 63 -18.59 4.91 -0.59
C GLY A 63 -18.20 6.39 -0.51
N GLY A 64 -16.96 6.72 -0.90
CA GLY A 64 -16.42 8.08 -0.84
C GLY A 64 -15.77 8.44 0.51
N HIS A 65 -15.40 7.44 1.31
CA HIS A 65 -14.79 7.58 2.63
C HIS A 65 -13.35 7.03 2.65
N PRO A 66 -12.40 7.67 1.93
CA PRO A 66 -11.03 7.19 1.81
C PRO A 66 -10.31 7.08 3.16
N GLU A 67 -10.73 7.81 4.19
CA GLU A 67 -10.22 7.72 5.56
C GLU A 67 -10.40 6.31 6.16
N ALA A 68 -11.51 5.64 5.86
CA ALA A 68 -11.74 4.26 6.29
C ALA A 68 -10.75 3.31 5.61
N GLY A 69 -10.49 3.53 4.31
CA GLY A 69 -9.48 2.79 3.57
C GLY A 69 -8.07 3.02 4.11
N ALA A 70 -7.72 4.26 4.43
CA ALA A 70 -6.43 4.63 5.01
C ALA A 70 -6.19 3.92 6.34
N ASN A 71 -7.21 3.90 7.21
CA ASN A 71 -7.18 3.17 8.48
C ASN A 71 -6.96 1.67 8.25
N SER A 72 -7.67 1.05 7.31
CA SER A 72 -7.54 -0.38 7.00
C SER A 72 -6.16 -0.76 6.49
N VAL A 73 -5.62 -0.04 5.51
CA VAL A 73 -4.28 -0.36 4.98
C VAL A 73 -3.20 -0.07 6.01
N ARG A 74 -3.32 0.98 6.82
CA ARG A 74 -2.39 1.24 7.93
C ARG A 74 -2.41 0.13 8.98
N ALA A 75 -3.58 -0.43 9.32
CA ALA A 75 -3.66 -1.56 10.24
C ALA A 75 -2.90 -2.80 9.72
N ILE A 76 -2.99 -3.06 8.41
CA ILE A 76 -2.19 -4.11 7.75
C ILE A 76 -0.69 -3.77 7.84
N GLY A 77 -0.33 -2.51 7.60
CA GLY A 77 1.06 -2.07 7.70
C GLY A 77 1.66 -2.26 9.09
N TYR A 78 0.93 -1.90 10.16
CA TYR A 78 1.37 -2.17 11.53
C TYR A 78 1.50 -3.67 11.83
N SER A 79 0.58 -4.49 11.32
CA SER A 79 0.65 -5.95 11.48
C SER A 79 1.88 -6.55 10.79
N ALA A 80 2.33 -5.95 9.70
CA ALA A 80 3.52 -6.38 8.95
C ALA A 80 4.83 -5.81 9.53
N LEU A 81 4.81 -4.70 10.25
CA LEU A 81 6.00 -3.92 10.61
C LEU A 81 7.15 -4.72 11.23
N GLU A 82 6.82 -5.67 12.11
CA GLU A 82 7.83 -6.45 12.82
C GLU A 82 8.48 -7.55 11.96
N ASN A 83 7.69 -8.21 11.11
CA ASN A 83 8.10 -9.42 10.39
C ASN A 83 8.39 -9.17 8.91
N ASP A 84 7.73 -8.18 8.32
CA ASP A 84 7.87 -7.78 6.93
C ASP A 84 7.77 -6.24 6.80
N PRO A 85 8.83 -5.52 7.18
CA PRO A 85 8.87 -4.06 7.09
C PRO A 85 8.78 -3.55 5.64
N SER A 86 9.08 -4.39 4.64
CA SER A 86 8.91 -4.04 3.22
C SER A 86 7.43 -3.95 2.85
N THR A 87 6.61 -4.90 3.32
CA THR A 87 5.16 -4.79 3.17
C THR A 87 4.61 -3.63 4.00
N ALA A 88 5.13 -3.40 5.20
CA ALA A 88 4.65 -2.33 6.07
C ALA A 88 4.74 -0.94 5.40
N ILE A 89 5.90 -0.59 4.82
CA ILE A 89 6.06 0.72 4.18
C ILE A 89 5.14 0.89 2.97
N LYS A 90 4.92 -0.16 2.18
CA LYS A 90 3.98 -0.13 1.05
C LYS A 90 2.56 0.19 1.51
N ARG A 91 2.14 -0.37 2.65
CA ARG A 91 0.81 -0.15 3.22
C ARG A 91 0.66 1.26 3.83
N PHE A 92 1.71 1.78 4.46
CA PHE A 92 1.72 3.17 4.94
C PHE A 92 1.71 4.18 3.79
N ASN A 93 2.44 3.89 2.72
CA ASN A 93 2.40 4.65 1.47
C ASN A 93 1.00 4.66 0.84
N GLN A 94 0.30 3.52 0.85
CA GLN A 94 -1.10 3.45 0.43
C GLN A 94 -2.02 4.30 1.32
N ALA A 95 -1.82 4.31 2.65
CA ALA A 95 -2.59 5.19 3.54
C ALA A 95 -2.37 6.67 3.18
N TRP A 96 -1.12 7.06 2.90
CA TRP A 96 -0.76 8.42 2.53
C TRP A 96 -1.38 8.87 1.20
N LEU A 97 -1.49 7.96 0.21
CA LEU A 97 -2.16 8.26 -1.05
C LEU A 97 -3.65 8.57 -0.86
N LEU A 98 -4.30 7.92 0.12
CA LEU A 98 -5.72 8.11 0.42
C LEU A 98 -5.99 9.40 1.21
N ASP A 99 -5.08 9.75 2.13
CA ASP A 99 -5.09 11.03 2.82
C ASP A 99 -3.66 11.52 3.08
N ARG A 100 -3.25 12.52 2.30
CA ARG A 100 -1.90 13.10 2.37
C ARG A 100 -1.65 13.93 3.62
N ASN A 101 -2.69 14.26 4.40
CA ASN A 101 -2.63 15.07 5.60
C ASN A 101 -3.02 14.30 6.88
N ASP A 102 -3.18 12.98 6.80
CA ASP A 102 -3.53 12.14 7.95
C ASP A 102 -2.37 12.06 8.97
N PRO A 103 -2.53 12.62 10.19
CA PRO A 103 -1.50 12.55 11.23
C PRO A 103 -1.08 11.12 11.58
N GLU A 104 -2.00 10.15 11.52
CA GLU A 104 -1.72 8.76 11.88
C GLU A 104 -0.80 8.09 10.87
N THR A 105 -0.93 8.43 9.59
CA THR A 105 -0.02 7.94 8.55
C THR A 105 1.41 8.47 8.75
N PHE A 106 1.57 9.71 9.19
CA PHE A 106 2.90 10.22 9.57
C PHE A 106 3.46 9.54 10.83
N ARG A 107 2.62 9.17 11.80
CA ARG A 107 3.08 8.32 12.93
C ARG A 107 3.51 6.93 12.47
N ALA A 108 2.83 6.36 11.48
CA ALA A 108 3.21 5.08 10.89
C ALA A 108 4.56 5.15 10.17
N PHE A 109 4.83 6.22 9.40
CA PHE A 109 6.15 6.47 8.84
C PHE A 109 7.24 6.61 9.93
N SER A 110 6.95 7.32 11.03
CA SER A 110 7.86 7.42 12.18
C SER A 110 8.20 6.04 12.78
N ALA A 111 7.21 5.17 12.93
CA ALA A 111 7.40 3.81 13.43
C ALA A 111 8.28 2.97 12.48
N TRP A 112 8.05 3.09 11.17
CA TRP A 112 8.87 2.40 10.17
C TRP A 112 10.32 2.91 10.13
N GLU A 113 10.55 4.22 10.15
CA GLU A 113 11.92 4.78 10.19
C GLU A 113 12.66 4.38 11.47
N THR A 114 11.96 4.31 12.61
CA THR A 114 12.52 3.81 13.87
C THR A 114 12.96 2.36 13.71
N LYS A 115 12.12 1.51 13.10
CA LYS A 115 12.43 0.10 12.81
C LYS A 115 13.66 -0.04 11.89
N MET A 116 13.84 0.88 10.95
CA MET A 116 15.00 0.92 10.04
C MET A 116 16.25 1.56 10.64
N GLY A 117 16.18 2.09 11.88
CA GLY A 117 17.30 2.75 12.56
C GLY A 117 17.52 4.22 12.18
N ASN A 118 16.62 4.82 11.41
CA ASN A 118 16.72 6.20 10.92
C ASN A 118 16.03 7.19 11.88
N ILE A 119 16.60 7.35 13.08
CA ILE A 119 15.96 8.09 14.18
C ILE A 119 15.64 9.56 13.82
N GLU A 120 16.53 10.24 13.09
CA GLU A 120 16.29 11.63 12.68
C GLU A 120 15.02 11.77 11.83
N LYS A 121 14.83 10.89 10.84
CA LYS A 121 13.63 10.88 10.01
C LYS A 121 12.39 10.49 10.80
N ALA A 122 12.53 9.55 11.74
CA ALA A 122 11.45 9.18 12.63
C ALA A 122 10.94 10.40 13.44
N ASP A 123 11.85 11.23 13.93
CA ASP A 123 11.50 12.45 14.67
C ASP A 123 10.87 13.52 13.77
N GLN A 124 11.38 13.72 12.55
CA GLN A 124 10.77 14.61 11.55
C GLN A 124 9.32 14.24 11.26
N PHE A 125 9.02 12.94 11.10
CA PHE A 125 7.65 12.46 10.91
C PHE A 125 6.78 12.61 12.15
N ARG A 126 7.33 12.37 13.35
CA ARG A 126 6.61 12.60 14.62
C ARG A 126 6.24 14.08 14.76
N ASP A 127 7.13 14.98 14.39
CA ASP A 127 6.88 16.41 14.35
C ASP A 127 5.81 16.79 13.33
N ARG A 128 5.86 16.21 12.12
CA ARG A 128 4.84 16.42 11.09
C ARG A 128 3.45 15.99 11.57
N ALA A 129 3.35 14.80 12.17
CA ALA A 129 2.12 14.29 12.76
C ALA A 129 1.58 15.25 13.85
N ARG A 130 2.44 15.73 14.76
CA ARG A 130 2.06 16.71 15.78
C ARG A 130 1.54 18.02 15.20
N ARG A 131 2.13 18.51 14.11
CA ARG A 131 1.66 19.74 13.44
C ARG A 131 0.29 19.55 12.82
N LEU A 132 0.08 18.44 12.11
CA LEU A 132 -1.20 18.12 11.48
C LEU A 132 -2.31 17.90 12.49
N GLN A 133 -2.02 17.21 13.60
CA GLN A 133 -3.03 16.96 14.64
C GLN A 133 -3.57 18.25 15.28
N LYS A 134 -2.81 19.34 15.30
CA LYS A 134 -3.28 20.64 15.83
C LYS A 134 -4.25 21.37 14.89
N LEU A 135 -4.41 20.89 13.66
CA LEU A 135 -5.30 21.48 12.65
C LEU A 135 -6.68 20.82 12.60
N TYR A 136 -6.87 19.72 13.35
CA TYR A 136 -8.14 19.02 13.54
C TYR A 136 -8.71 19.34 14.93
#